data_AF-A0A2G6TFQ4-F1
#
_entry.id   AF-A0A2G6TFQ4-F1
#
_cell.length_a   1.000
_cell.length_b   1.000
_cell.length_c   1.000
_cell.angle_alpha   90.00
_cell.angle_beta   90.00
_cell.angle_gamma   90.00
#
_symmetry.space_group_name_H-M   'P 1'
#
loop_
_entity.id
_entity.type
_entity.pdbx_description
1 polymer ?
#
loop_
_entity_poly.entity_id
_entity_poly.type
_entity_poly.pdbx_seq_one_letter_code
_entity_poly.pdbx_strand_id
1 'polypeptide(L)'
;MDYLNSFFQNIKDKLSNPFFGTLILILIINHWELWYSLFNFDNNYSRNAKVSLIRNLVDYELTHYNIFIDITNAVIITIVGYIIIVGTRTLSMLIEFKIMPYITGKVINKNVVLKSTHDETVTERDEYSEKYEEQRKNVRLLSKNYDEQIEQIKNKDFELAKAMESVSQITKDLNSSQQKSLNIEHELQKSLSQIKILESETREQRDNLAIMLNNLNEFRSLFFNEENKSFWDSPHKFPTIIIDKVREIKEANKWEQFLDVANHLEVGGTMASNRIIEIKEFGVINQEEGRNFKQLSPIGEIIFKYRSILENIEIDYDTF
;
A
#
# COMPACT_ATOMS: atom_id res chain seq x y z
N MET A 1 -53.17 -24.75 -91.45
CA MET A 1 -51.96 -23.92 -91.30
C MET A 1 -50.95 -24.56 -90.34
N ASP A 2 -51.39 -25.22 -89.26
CA ASP A 2 -50.46 -25.80 -88.27
C ASP A 2 -49.63 -26.98 -88.76
N TYR A 3 -50.16 -27.81 -89.67
CA TYR A 3 -49.42 -28.94 -90.23
C TYR A 3 -48.21 -28.51 -91.09
N LEU A 4 -48.35 -27.45 -91.88
CA LEU A 4 -47.23 -26.91 -92.66
C LEU A 4 -46.15 -26.33 -91.76
N ASN A 5 -46.54 -25.57 -90.73
CA ASN A 5 -45.60 -25.03 -89.75
C ASN A 5 -44.87 -26.15 -88.99
N SER A 6 -45.57 -27.21 -88.57
CA SER A 6 -44.94 -28.36 -87.90
C SER A 6 -43.93 -29.11 -88.79
N PHE A 7 -44.19 -29.19 -90.09
CA PHE A 7 -43.29 -29.82 -91.07
C PHE A 7 -42.03 -28.98 -91.30
N PHE A 8 -42.19 -27.66 -91.49
CA PHE A 8 -41.05 -26.75 -91.62
C PHE A 8 -40.23 -26.66 -90.33
N GLN A 9 -40.86 -26.73 -89.15
CA GLN A 9 -40.15 -26.78 -87.87
C GLN A 9 -39.27 -28.03 -87.76
N ASN A 10 -39.81 -29.21 -88.10
CA ASN A 10 -39.09 -30.48 -88.02
C ASN A 10 -37.94 -30.56 -89.05
N ILE A 11 -38.13 -29.99 -90.25
CA ILE A 11 -37.06 -29.82 -91.24
C ILE A 11 -35.97 -28.89 -90.71
N LYS A 12 -36.35 -27.75 -90.12
CA LYS A 12 -35.40 -26.80 -89.55
C LYS A 12 -34.59 -27.42 -88.41
N ASP A 13 -35.25 -28.16 -87.52
CA ASP A 13 -34.60 -28.81 -86.38
C ASP A 13 -33.62 -29.90 -86.82
N LYS A 14 -33.97 -30.67 -87.88
CA LYS A 14 -33.07 -31.68 -88.47
C LYS A 14 -31.93 -31.06 -89.28
N LEU A 15 -32.17 -29.98 -90.02
CA LEU A 15 -31.14 -29.23 -90.75
C LEU A 15 -30.21 -28.43 -89.82
N SER A 16 -30.65 -28.12 -88.60
CA SER A 16 -29.79 -27.48 -87.59
C SER A 16 -28.67 -28.38 -87.11
N ASN A 17 -28.77 -29.71 -87.31
CA ASN A 17 -27.67 -30.61 -87.08
C ASN A 17 -26.72 -30.57 -88.30
N PRO A 18 -25.45 -30.14 -88.13
CA PRO A 18 -24.50 -30.00 -89.23
C PRO A 18 -24.34 -31.28 -90.05
N PHE A 19 -24.39 -32.44 -89.41
CA PHE A 19 -24.27 -33.72 -90.11
C PHE A 19 -25.47 -33.99 -91.03
N PHE A 20 -26.70 -33.83 -90.52
CA PHE A 20 -27.90 -34.08 -91.33
C PHE A 20 -28.05 -33.04 -92.46
N GLY A 21 -27.67 -31.79 -92.21
CA GLY A 21 -27.61 -30.76 -93.24
C GLY A 21 -26.63 -31.11 -94.37
N THR A 22 -25.40 -31.50 -94.02
CA THR A 22 -24.39 -31.94 -95.00
C THR A 22 -24.82 -33.20 -95.74
N LEU A 23 -25.44 -34.17 -95.04
CA LEU A 23 -25.92 -35.41 -95.65
C LEU A 23 -27.03 -35.16 -96.67
N ILE A 24 -28.03 -34.34 -96.33
CA ILE A 24 -29.11 -33.97 -97.26
C ILE A 24 -28.52 -33.28 -98.50
N LEU A 25 -27.56 -32.38 -98.32
CA LEU A 25 -26.92 -31.68 -99.42
C LEU A 25 -26.19 -32.65 -100.36
N ILE A 26 -25.40 -33.57 -99.81
CA ILE A 26 -24.67 -34.58 -100.58
C ILE A 26 -25.63 -35.49 -101.34
N LEU A 27 -26.71 -35.93 -100.69
CA LEU A 27 -27.70 -36.81 -101.30
C LEU A 27 -28.46 -36.11 -102.45
N ILE A 28 -28.67 -34.79 -102.36
CA ILE A 28 -29.24 -34.00 -103.46
C ILE A 28 -28.26 -33.86 -104.62
N ILE A 29 -26.97 -33.62 -104.34
CA ILE A 29 -25.95 -33.46 -105.39
C ILE A 29 -25.63 -34.78 -106.08
N ASN A 30 -25.41 -35.85 -105.33
CA ASN A 30 -24.98 -37.14 -105.86
C ASN A 30 -26.11 -37.85 -106.60
N HIS A 31 -27.35 -37.71 -106.13
CA HIS A 31 -28.53 -38.29 -106.79
C HIS A 31 -29.41 -37.23 -107.45
N TRP A 32 -28.78 -36.23 -108.10
CA TRP A 32 -29.51 -35.12 -108.73
C TRP A 32 -30.50 -35.59 -109.80
N GLU A 33 -30.22 -36.69 -110.51
CA GLU A 33 -31.12 -37.25 -111.53
C GLU A 33 -32.45 -37.73 -110.94
N LEU A 34 -32.41 -38.31 -109.73
CA LEU A 34 -33.60 -38.73 -109.00
C LEU A 34 -34.45 -37.51 -108.65
N TRP A 35 -33.84 -36.46 -108.09
CA TRP A 35 -34.56 -35.24 -107.75
C TRP A 35 -35.10 -34.53 -109.00
N TYR A 36 -34.32 -34.46 -110.07
CA TYR A 36 -34.75 -33.86 -111.34
C TYR A 36 -35.94 -34.61 -111.94
N SER A 37 -35.89 -35.96 -111.95
CA SER A 37 -36.97 -36.79 -112.48
C SER A 37 -38.27 -36.63 -111.70
N LEU A 38 -38.23 -36.42 -110.37
CA LEU A 38 -39.42 -36.20 -109.55
C LEU A 38 -40.20 -34.94 -109.93
N PHE A 39 -39.51 -33.88 -110.37
CA PHE A 39 -40.13 -32.61 -110.72
C PHE A 39 -40.37 -32.43 -112.21
N ASN A 40 -39.68 -33.17 -113.08
CA ASN A 40 -39.73 -32.98 -114.52
C ASN A 40 -40.24 -34.23 -115.27
N PHE A 41 -41.57 -34.45 -115.22
CA PHE A 41 -42.23 -35.48 -116.03
C PHE A 41 -42.99 -34.87 -117.20
N ASP A 42 -42.79 -35.39 -118.42
CA ASP A 42 -43.61 -35.00 -119.56
C ASP A 42 -45.10 -35.34 -119.35
N ASN A 43 -45.98 -34.50 -119.88
CA ASN A 43 -47.43 -34.62 -119.77
C ASN A 43 -48.00 -35.91 -120.41
N ASN A 44 -47.22 -36.56 -121.29
CA ASN A 44 -47.65 -37.73 -122.05
C ASN A 44 -47.36 -39.08 -121.37
N TYR A 45 -46.74 -39.09 -120.18
CA TYR A 45 -46.52 -40.34 -119.44
C TYR A 45 -47.75 -40.77 -118.65
N SER A 46 -48.15 -42.03 -118.82
CA SER A 46 -49.15 -42.66 -117.96
C SER A 46 -48.63 -42.75 -116.51
N ARG A 47 -49.53 -42.66 -115.53
CA ARG A 47 -49.19 -42.73 -114.10
C ARG A 47 -48.33 -43.95 -113.76
N ASN A 48 -48.63 -45.10 -114.37
CA ASN A 48 -47.88 -46.34 -114.16
C ASN A 48 -46.46 -46.26 -114.72
N ALA A 49 -46.26 -45.62 -115.87
CA ALA A 49 -44.94 -45.43 -116.46
C ALA A 49 -44.06 -44.51 -115.58
N LYS A 50 -44.64 -43.45 -114.99
CA LYS A 50 -43.92 -42.55 -114.05
C LYS A 50 -43.45 -43.31 -112.81
N VAL A 51 -44.33 -44.12 -112.21
CA VAL A 51 -43.98 -44.91 -111.02
C VAL A 51 -42.89 -45.94 -111.34
N SER A 52 -42.97 -46.62 -112.48
CA SER A 52 -41.94 -47.58 -112.90
C SER A 52 -40.59 -46.91 -113.14
N LEU A 53 -40.56 -45.70 -113.73
CA LEU A 53 -39.34 -44.93 -113.94
C LEU A 53 -38.70 -44.54 -112.60
N ILE A 54 -39.47 -43.96 -111.68
CA ILE A 54 -38.98 -43.61 -110.33
C ILE A 54 -38.46 -44.85 -109.62
N ARG A 55 -39.19 -45.98 -109.69
CA ARG A 55 -38.77 -47.22 -109.05
C ARG A 55 -37.44 -47.73 -109.58
N ASN A 56 -37.27 -47.71 -110.91
CA ASN A 56 -36.01 -48.11 -111.53
C ASN A 56 -34.86 -47.18 -111.14
N LEU A 57 -35.11 -45.87 -111.06
CA LEU A 57 -34.10 -44.90 -110.61
C LEU A 57 -33.76 -45.08 -109.13
N VAL A 58 -34.75 -45.31 -108.26
CA VAL A 58 -34.54 -45.60 -106.84
C VAL A 58 -33.73 -46.88 -106.67
N ASP A 59 -34.08 -47.95 -107.38
CA ASP A 59 -33.38 -49.23 -107.28
C ASP A 59 -31.93 -49.15 -107.80
N TYR A 60 -31.65 -48.26 -108.76
CA TYR A 60 -30.30 -48.03 -109.28
C TYR A 60 -29.48 -47.09 -108.40
N GLU A 61 -30.00 -45.88 -108.15
CA GLU A 61 -29.30 -44.81 -107.44
C GLU A 61 -29.26 -45.04 -105.93
N LEU A 62 -30.38 -45.41 -105.31
CA LEU A 62 -30.51 -45.59 -103.86
C LEU A 62 -30.22 -47.03 -103.42
N THR A 63 -29.20 -47.65 -104.02
CA THR A 63 -28.65 -48.91 -103.52
C THR A 63 -28.01 -48.69 -102.15
N HIS A 64 -28.08 -49.67 -101.25
CA HIS A 64 -27.49 -49.60 -99.91
C HIS A 64 -26.02 -49.19 -99.90
N TYR A 65 -25.26 -49.58 -100.94
CA TYR A 65 -23.86 -49.20 -101.12
C TYR A 65 -23.67 -47.69 -101.38
N ASN A 66 -24.46 -47.10 -102.28
CA ASN A 66 -24.37 -45.68 -102.63
C ASN A 66 -24.76 -44.79 -101.45
N ILE A 67 -25.84 -45.14 -100.74
CA ILE A 67 -26.27 -44.43 -99.54
C ILE A 67 -25.16 -44.48 -98.46
N PHE A 68 -24.47 -45.61 -98.31
CA PHE A 68 -23.37 -45.73 -97.35
C PHE A 68 -22.16 -44.84 -97.72
N ILE A 69 -21.85 -44.73 -99.02
CA ILE A 69 -20.82 -43.82 -99.52
C ILE A 69 -21.21 -42.36 -99.22
N ASP A 70 -22.46 -41.98 -99.47
CA ASP A 70 -22.96 -40.64 -99.20
C ASP A 70 -22.89 -40.28 -97.71
N ILE A 71 -23.29 -41.22 -96.85
CA ILE A 71 -23.15 -41.09 -95.39
C ILE A 71 -21.69 -40.89 -95.00
N THR A 72 -20.78 -41.69 -95.57
CA THR A 72 -19.34 -41.60 -95.28
C THR A 72 -18.75 -40.26 -95.73
N ASN A 73 -19.10 -39.81 -96.94
CA ASN A 73 -18.70 -38.50 -97.46
C ASN A 73 -19.21 -37.36 -96.58
N ALA A 74 -20.46 -37.45 -96.11
CA ALA A 74 -21.04 -36.48 -95.18
C ALA A 74 -20.25 -36.40 -93.87
N VAL A 75 -19.93 -37.54 -93.27
CA VAL A 75 -19.11 -37.60 -92.04
C VAL A 75 -17.76 -36.93 -92.26
N ILE A 76 -17.05 -37.24 -93.36
CA ILE A 76 -15.73 -36.68 -93.65
C ILE A 76 -15.80 -35.16 -93.80
N ILE A 77 -16.77 -34.65 -94.59
CA ILE A 77 -16.93 -33.21 -94.81
C ILE A 77 -17.28 -32.49 -93.50
N THR A 78 -18.16 -33.08 -92.68
CA THR A 78 -18.50 -32.53 -91.37
C THR A 78 -17.28 -32.48 -90.44
N ILE A 79 -16.44 -33.53 -90.41
CA ILE A 79 -15.20 -33.55 -89.62
C ILE A 79 -14.23 -32.45 -90.08
N VAL A 80 -14.02 -32.30 -91.39
CA VAL A 80 -13.17 -31.24 -91.93
C VAL A 80 -13.69 -29.85 -91.54
N GLY A 81 -15.01 -29.64 -91.62
CA GLY A 81 -15.65 -28.40 -91.16
C GLY A 81 -15.36 -28.10 -89.68
N TYR A 82 -15.45 -29.11 -88.82
CA TYR A 82 -15.11 -28.94 -87.39
C TYR A 82 -13.63 -28.64 -87.16
N ILE A 83 -12.72 -29.30 -87.90
CA ILE A 83 -11.28 -29.01 -87.82
C ILE A 83 -11.01 -27.54 -88.18
N ILE A 84 -11.67 -27.01 -89.20
CA ILE A 84 -11.54 -25.60 -89.58
C ILE A 84 -12.02 -24.69 -88.45
N ILE A 85 -13.18 -24.96 -87.84
CA ILE A 85 -13.73 -24.17 -86.72
C ILE A 85 -12.79 -24.18 -85.51
N VAL A 86 -12.25 -25.35 -85.16
CA VAL A 86 -11.29 -25.47 -84.06
C VAL A 86 -9.99 -24.74 -84.41
N GLY A 87 -9.53 -24.86 -85.64
CA GLY A 87 -8.33 -24.17 -86.14
C GLY A 87 -8.47 -22.66 -86.05
N THR A 88 -9.58 -22.08 -86.51
CA THR A 88 -9.82 -20.63 -86.43
C THR A 88 -9.88 -20.15 -84.99
N ARG A 89 -10.57 -20.88 -84.11
CA ARG A 89 -10.64 -20.53 -82.69
C ARG A 89 -9.29 -20.59 -81.99
N THR A 90 -8.48 -21.60 -82.32
CA THR A 90 -7.12 -21.74 -81.79
C THR A 90 -6.23 -20.60 -82.30
N LEU A 91 -6.35 -20.23 -83.57
CA LEU A 91 -5.64 -19.09 -84.15
C LEU A 91 -6.01 -17.78 -83.47
N SER A 92 -7.30 -17.52 -83.23
CA SER A 92 -7.77 -16.33 -82.51
C SER A 92 -7.18 -16.26 -81.10
N MET A 93 -7.21 -17.36 -80.34
CA MET A 93 -6.59 -17.41 -79.01
C MET A 93 -5.07 -17.19 -79.07
N LEU A 94 -4.38 -17.75 -80.07
CA LEU A 94 -2.94 -17.55 -80.23
C LEU A 94 -2.62 -16.07 -80.51
N ILE A 95 -3.44 -15.42 -81.33
CA ILE A 95 -3.31 -13.98 -81.59
C ILE A 95 -3.52 -13.18 -80.31
N GLU A 96 -4.62 -13.41 -79.58
CA GLU A 96 -4.96 -12.68 -78.37
C GLU A 96 -3.93 -12.88 -77.24
N PHE A 97 -3.51 -14.12 -76.98
CA PHE A 97 -2.68 -14.43 -75.82
C PHE A 97 -1.18 -14.37 -76.08
N LYS A 98 -0.73 -14.48 -77.34
CA LYS A 98 0.71 -14.54 -77.66
C LYS A 98 1.17 -13.38 -78.52
N ILE A 99 0.40 -13.03 -79.55
CA ILE A 99 0.81 -11.99 -80.50
C ILE A 99 0.47 -10.60 -79.95
N MET A 100 -0.73 -10.41 -79.40
CA MET A 100 -1.18 -9.14 -78.83
C MET A 100 -0.21 -8.63 -77.75
N PRO A 101 0.15 -9.40 -76.70
CA PRO A 101 1.09 -8.91 -75.69
C PRO A 101 2.51 -8.71 -76.23
N TYR A 102 2.95 -9.51 -77.22
CA TYR A 102 4.26 -9.31 -77.84
C TYR A 102 4.34 -7.99 -78.62
N ILE A 103 3.28 -7.62 -79.33
CA ILE A 103 3.19 -6.34 -80.04
C ILE A 103 3.05 -5.19 -79.04
N THR A 104 2.14 -5.32 -78.07
CA THR A 104 1.91 -4.29 -77.05
C THR A 104 3.17 -4.02 -76.22
N GLY A 105 3.94 -5.06 -75.88
CA GLY A 105 5.23 -4.92 -75.18
C GLY A 105 6.32 -4.20 -75.99
N LYS A 106 6.23 -4.17 -77.32
CA LYS A 106 7.16 -3.40 -78.18
C LYS A 106 6.69 -1.99 -78.50
N VAL A 107 5.38 -1.70 -78.40
CA VAL A 107 4.80 -0.43 -78.87
C VAL A 107 4.56 0.58 -77.76
N ILE A 108 4.41 0.16 -76.50
CA ILE A 108 4.06 1.09 -75.41
C ILE A 108 5.31 1.59 -74.67
N ASN A 109 5.50 2.91 -74.79
CA ASN A 109 6.51 3.75 -74.17
C ASN A 109 6.38 3.76 -72.62
N LYS A 110 7.49 4.03 -71.95
CA LYS A 110 7.88 3.88 -70.52
C LYS A 110 6.90 4.30 -69.39
N ASN A 111 5.69 4.78 -69.68
CA ASN A 111 4.75 5.39 -68.72
C ASN A 111 3.45 4.61 -68.47
N VAL A 112 3.29 3.40 -69.01
CA VAL A 112 2.13 2.56 -68.71
C VAL A 112 2.60 1.37 -67.88
N VAL A 113 2.36 1.45 -66.57
CA VAL A 113 2.68 0.40 -65.61
C VAL A 113 1.62 -0.70 -65.69
N LEU A 114 2.05 -1.97 -65.63
CA LEU A 114 1.13 -3.11 -65.54
C LEU A 114 0.25 -2.94 -64.29
N LYS A 115 -1.05 -3.20 -64.42
CA LYS A 115 -2.01 -3.10 -63.30
C LYS A 115 -1.54 -3.86 -62.06
N SER A 116 -0.90 -5.03 -62.25
CA SER A 116 -0.31 -5.82 -61.17
C SER A 116 0.73 -5.05 -60.35
N THR A 117 1.62 -4.31 -61.00
CA THR A 117 2.66 -3.53 -60.32
C THR A 117 2.07 -2.32 -59.60
N HIS A 118 1.03 -1.70 -60.17
CA HIS A 118 0.28 -0.64 -59.48
C HIS A 118 -0.41 -1.18 -58.21
N ASP A 119 -1.10 -2.31 -58.32
CA ASP A 119 -1.82 -2.93 -57.19
C ASP A 119 -0.84 -3.39 -56.10
N GLU A 120 0.32 -3.91 -56.47
CA GLU A 120 1.42 -4.25 -55.53
C GLU A 120 1.94 -3.00 -54.81
N THR A 121 2.19 -1.91 -55.54
CA THR A 121 2.69 -0.65 -54.96
C THR A 121 1.66 -0.02 -54.02
N VAL A 122 0.36 -0.10 -54.37
CA VAL A 122 -0.73 0.38 -53.50
C VAL A 122 -0.81 -0.48 -52.24
N THR A 123 -0.68 -1.80 -52.36
CA THR A 123 -0.69 -2.71 -51.21
C THR A 123 0.48 -2.43 -50.28
N GLU A 124 1.70 -2.31 -50.82
CA GLU A 124 2.88 -1.95 -50.03
C GLU A 124 2.70 -0.59 -49.34
N ARG A 125 2.19 0.43 -50.06
CA ARG A 125 1.92 1.75 -49.48
C ARG A 125 0.95 1.66 -48.31
N ASP A 126 -0.13 0.90 -48.47
CA ASP A 126 -1.16 0.77 -47.44
C ASP A 126 -0.61 0.02 -46.22
N GLU A 127 0.18 -1.06 -46.42
CA GLU A 127 0.89 -1.75 -45.33
C GLU A 127 1.89 -0.84 -44.60
N TYR A 128 2.68 -0.05 -45.34
CA TYR A 128 3.61 0.90 -44.74
C TYR A 128 2.87 2.01 -43.98
N SER A 129 1.74 2.48 -44.51
CA SER A 129 0.90 3.46 -43.82
C SER A 129 0.31 2.89 -42.53
N GLU A 130 -0.15 1.64 -42.54
CA GLU A 130 -0.68 0.98 -41.35
C GLU A 130 0.42 0.76 -40.29
N LYS A 131 1.57 0.22 -40.68
CA LYS A 131 2.75 0.07 -39.80
C LYS A 131 3.18 1.40 -39.20
N TYR A 132 3.16 2.49 -39.99
CA TYR A 132 3.52 3.82 -39.51
C TYR A 132 2.51 4.37 -38.50
N GLU A 133 1.21 4.21 -38.75
CA GLU A 133 0.16 4.61 -37.80
C GLU A 133 0.20 3.79 -36.51
N GLU A 134 0.49 2.49 -36.59
CA GLU A 134 0.70 1.63 -35.42
C GLU A 134 1.90 2.10 -34.58
N GLN A 135 3.04 2.37 -35.24
CA GLN A 135 4.22 2.92 -34.56
C GLN A 135 3.91 4.27 -33.90
N ARG A 136 3.18 5.17 -34.58
CA ARG A 136 2.75 6.44 -33.98
C ARG A 136 1.85 6.25 -32.77
N LYS A 137 0.91 5.31 -32.81
CA LYS A 137 0.06 4.97 -31.65
C LYS A 137 0.90 4.43 -30.49
N ASN A 138 1.84 3.54 -30.77
CA ASN A 138 2.72 2.97 -29.75
C ASN A 138 3.61 4.04 -29.12
N VAL A 139 4.18 4.96 -29.90
CA VAL A 139 4.96 6.09 -29.38
C VAL A 139 4.10 7.00 -28.50
N ARG A 140 2.88 7.33 -28.94
CA ARG A 140 1.96 8.16 -28.12
C ARG A 140 1.57 7.48 -26.81
N LEU A 141 1.28 6.19 -26.84
CA LEU A 141 0.99 5.40 -25.64
C LEU A 141 2.20 5.33 -24.71
N LEU A 142 3.39 5.11 -25.26
CA LEU A 142 4.63 5.08 -24.50
C LEU A 142 4.91 6.44 -23.84
N SER A 143 4.79 7.55 -24.58
CA SER A 143 4.93 8.90 -24.03
C SER A 143 3.94 9.16 -22.91
N LYS A 144 2.66 8.79 -23.09
CA LYS A 144 1.64 8.93 -22.04
C LYS A 144 1.99 8.12 -20.79
N ASN A 145 2.43 6.87 -20.96
CA ASN A 145 2.86 6.03 -19.84
C ASN A 145 4.10 6.60 -19.13
N TYR A 146 5.04 7.20 -19.87
CA TYR A 146 6.20 7.88 -19.29
C TYR A 146 5.79 9.11 -18.49
N ASP A 147 4.89 9.93 -19.03
CA ASP A 147 4.39 11.13 -18.33
C ASP A 147 3.66 10.75 -17.04
N GLU A 148 2.79 9.73 -17.08
CA GLU A 148 2.12 9.18 -15.90
C GLU A 148 3.11 8.64 -14.86
N GLN A 149 4.16 7.93 -15.29
CA GLN A 149 5.21 7.46 -14.38
C GLN A 149 6.01 8.61 -13.77
N ILE A 150 6.35 9.64 -14.55
CA ILE A 150 7.04 10.83 -14.06
C ILE A 150 6.18 11.56 -13.02
N GLU A 151 4.87 11.67 -13.25
CA GLU A 151 3.93 12.26 -12.30
C GLU A 151 3.85 11.43 -11.01
N GLN A 152 3.76 10.10 -11.11
CA GLN A 152 3.80 9.21 -9.95
C GLN A 152 5.11 9.32 -9.16
N ILE A 153 6.26 9.42 -9.84
CA ILE A 153 7.56 9.61 -9.19
C ILE A 153 7.58 10.94 -8.45
N LYS A 154 7.14 12.05 -9.08
CA LYS A 154 7.06 13.37 -8.43
C LYS A 154 6.17 13.35 -7.19
N ASN A 155 5.01 12.70 -7.26
CA ASN A 155 4.11 12.57 -6.12
C ASN A 155 4.76 11.76 -4.99
N LYS A 156 5.43 10.66 -5.31
CA LYS A 156 6.17 9.85 -4.33
C LYS A 156 7.34 10.60 -3.71
N ASP A 157 8.09 11.38 -4.49
CA ASP A 157 9.19 12.20 -3.97
C ASP A 157 8.68 13.29 -3.01
N PHE A 158 7.53 13.89 -3.32
CA PHE A 158 6.87 14.85 -2.43
C PHE A 158 6.41 14.19 -1.11
N GLU A 159 5.78 13.02 -1.19
CA GLU A 159 5.40 12.25 -0.01
C GLU A 159 6.62 11.83 0.83
N LEU A 160 7.70 11.40 0.17
CA LEU A 160 8.95 11.04 0.82
C LEU A 160 9.58 12.24 1.54
N ALA A 161 9.60 13.41 0.90
CA ALA A 161 10.11 14.64 1.52
C ALA A 161 9.30 15.02 2.77
N LYS A 162 7.97 14.92 2.70
CA LYS A 162 7.09 15.16 3.86
C LYS A 162 7.31 14.12 4.97
N ALA A 163 7.49 12.86 4.62
CA ALA A 163 7.81 11.81 5.57
C ALA A 163 9.17 12.07 6.24
N MET A 164 10.20 12.46 5.49
CA MET A 164 11.52 12.81 6.02
C MET A 164 11.46 14.00 6.97
N GLU A 165 10.66 15.03 6.67
CA GLU A 165 10.45 16.16 7.57
C GLU A 165 9.81 15.72 8.89
N SER A 166 8.78 14.87 8.83
CA SER A 166 8.13 14.32 10.04
C SER A 166 9.10 13.46 10.87
N VAL A 167 9.94 12.65 10.24
CA VAL A 167 10.97 11.85 10.91
C VAL A 167 12.03 12.76 11.54
N SER A 168 12.41 13.85 10.89
CA SER A 168 13.33 14.85 11.44
C SER A 168 12.77 15.51 12.70
N GLN A 169 11.49 15.88 12.69
CA GLN A 169 10.79 16.43 13.87
C GLN A 169 10.73 15.41 15.01
N ILE A 170 10.31 14.18 14.73
CA ILE A 170 10.28 13.10 15.74
C ILE A 170 11.67 12.86 16.33
N THR A 171 12.72 12.89 15.52
CA THR A 171 14.10 12.70 15.98
C THR A 171 14.54 13.84 16.91
N LYS A 172 14.17 15.09 16.61
CA LYS A 172 14.44 16.24 17.49
C LYS A 172 13.69 16.11 18.81
N ASP A 173 12.42 15.74 18.77
CA ASP A 173 11.59 15.57 19.95
C ASP A 173 12.12 14.44 20.85
N LEU A 174 12.51 13.31 20.25
CA LEU A 174 13.11 12.17 20.94
C LEU A 174 14.41 12.58 21.66
N ASN A 175 15.30 13.29 20.96
CA ASN A 175 16.55 13.79 21.56
C ASN A 175 16.28 14.74 22.73
N SER A 176 15.31 15.65 22.59
CA SER A 176 14.93 16.57 23.66
C SER A 176 14.34 15.84 24.87
N SER A 177 13.55 14.79 24.63
CA SER A 177 12.97 13.93 25.68
C SER A 177 14.05 13.13 26.40
N GLN A 178 15.01 12.57 25.65
CA GLN A 178 16.12 11.81 26.21
C GLN A 178 17.02 12.69 27.09
N GLN A 179 17.30 13.93 26.68
CA GLN A 179 18.02 14.90 27.52
C GLN A 179 17.27 15.24 28.81
N LYS A 180 15.94 15.44 28.74
CA LYS A 180 15.11 15.64 29.93
C LYS A 180 15.18 14.44 30.89
N SER A 181 15.11 13.22 30.36
CA SER A 181 15.22 12.01 31.17
C SER A 181 16.58 11.91 31.88
N LEU A 182 17.67 12.22 31.18
CA LEU A 182 19.02 12.24 31.77
C LEU A 182 19.16 13.29 32.88
N ASN A 183 18.58 14.48 32.68
CA ASN A 183 18.60 15.53 33.70
C ASN A 183 17.82 15.11 34.95
N ILE A 184 16.65 14.49 34.77
CA ILE A 184 15.83 13.95 35.89
C ILE A 184 16.61 12.86 36.63
N GLU A 185 17.29 11.96 35.93
CA GLU A 185 18.10 10.90 36.53
C GLU A 185 19.24 11.48 37.38
N HIS A 186 19.93 12.51 36.89
CA HIS A 186 20.98 13.20 37.64
C HIS A 186 20.43 13.93 38.88
N GLU A 187 19.27 14.60 38.77
CA GLU A 187 18.59 15.22 39.91
C GLU A 187 18.17 14.18 40.96
N LEU A 188 17.64 13.04 40.52
CA LEU A 188 17.29 11.93 41.40
C LEU A 188 18.53 11.42 42.15
N GLN A 189 19.64 11.21 41.45
CA GLN A 189 20.89 10.75 42.05
C GLN A 189 21.43 11.74 43.10
N LYS A 190 21.30 13.04 42.84
CA LYS A 190 21.65 14.10 43.80
C LYS A 190 20.72 14.09 45.02
N SER A 191 19.42 13.88 44.82
CA SER A 191 18.47 13.78 45.95
C SER A 191 18.77 12.55 46.81
N LEU A 192 19.15 11.42 46.20
CA LEU A 192 19.53 10.20 46.92
C LEU A 192 20.81 10.38 47.74
N SER A 193 21.80 11.12 47.24
CA SER A 193 23.00 11.41 48.02
C SER A 193 22.70 12.33 49.20
N GLN A 194 21.80 13.32 49.03
CA GLN A 194 21.33 14.16 50.13
C GLN A 194 20.56 13.36 51.19
N ILE A 195 19.69 12.44 50.78
CA ILE A 195 18.96 11.56 51.72
C ILE A 195 19.95 10.73 52.55
N LYS A 196 20.97 10.14 51.93
CA LYS A 196 22.00 9.37 52.65
C LYS A 196 22.75 10.21 53.70
N ILE A 197 23.05 11.47 53.37
CA ILE A 197 23.70 12.39 54.31
C ILE A 197 22.75 12.67 55.49
N LEU A 198 21.49 13.03 55.22
CA LEU A 198 20.49 13.30 56.25
C LEU A 198 20.21 12.08 57.14
N GLU A 199 20.19 10.87 56.57
CA GLU A 199 20.05 9.63 57.33
C GLU A 199 21.23 9.43 58.28
N SER A 200 22.46 9.73 57.84
CA SER A 200 23.65 9.65 58.69
C SER A 200 23.65 10.67 59.82
N GLU A 201 23.26 11.92 59.55
CA GLU A 201 23.11 12.98 60.56
C GLU A 201 22.02 12.64 61.58
N THR A 202 20.88 12.12 61.11
CA THR A 202 19.78 11.70 61.98
C THR A 202 20.21 10.55 62.89
N ARG A 203 21.03 9.63 62.38
CA ARG A 203 21.58 8.53 63.18
C ARG A 203 22.53 9.04 64.26
N GLU A 204 23.44 9.93 63.90
CA GLU A 204 24.36 10.57 64.86
C GLU A 204 23.60 11.33 65.96
N GLN A 205 22.58 12.09 65.59
CA GLN A 205 21.73 12.79 66.56
C GLN A 205 21.00 11.82 67.52
N ARG A 206 20.51 10.69 67.02
CA ARG A 206 19.89 9.67 67.87
C ARG A 206 20.88 9.06 68.85
N ASP A 207 22.08 8.75 68.40
CA ASP A 207 23.13 8.19 69.24
C ASP A 207 23.54 9.19 70.34
N ASN A 208 23.71 10.48 69.98
CA ASN A 208 23.98 11.56 70.93
C ASN A 208 22.86 11.73 71.95
N LEU A 209 21.60 11.66 71.52
CA LEU A 209 20.45 11.76 72.41
C LEU A 209 20.39 10.56 73.38
N ALA A 210 20.68 9.35 72.90
CA ALA A 210 20.75 8.16 73.74
C ALA A 210 21.83 8.29 74.83
N ILE A 211 23.00 8.83 74.48
CA ILE A 211 24.08 9.13 75.44
C ILE A 211 23.63 10.16 76.47
N MET A 212 23.03 11.27 76.03
CA MET A 212 22.50 12.30 76.95
C MET A 212 21.45 11.73 77.90
N LEU A 213 20.54 10.90 77.40
CA LEU A 213 19.48 10.29 78.20
C LEU A 213 20.06 9.33 79.24
N ASN A 214 21.10 8.57 78.89
CA ASN A 214 21.82 7.72 79.83
C ASN A 214 22.52 8.57 80.92
N ASN A 215 23.23 9.63 80.55
CA ASN A 215 23.87 10.54 81.50
C ASN A 215 22.86 11.21 82.43
N LEU A 216 21.68 11.58 81.90
CA LEU A 216 20.60 12.17 82.69
C LEU A 216 20.02 11.16 83.68
N ASN A 217 19.84 9.90 83.27
CA ASN A 217 19.41 8.83 84.17
C ASN A 217 20.45 8.57 85.27
N GLU A 218 21.74 8.56 84.94
CA GLU A 218 22.82 8.42 85.92
C GLU A 218 22.81 9.59 86.91
N PHE A 219 22.75 10.82 86.41
CA PHE A 219 22.62 12.02 87.26
C PHE A 219 21.41 11.92 88.18
N ARG A 220 20.24 11.51 87.65
CA ARG A 220 19.03 11.34 88.44
C ARG A 220 19.21 10.27 89.52
N SER A 221 19.89 9.17 89.21
CA SER A 221 20.17 8.11 90.18
C SER A 221 21.04 8.59 91.36
N LEU A 222 21.98 9.52 91.13
CA LEU A 222 22.84 10.07 92.19
C LEU A 222 22.06 10.85 93.24
N PHE A 223 21.09 11.66 92.83
CA PHE A 223 20.34 12.53 93.76
C PHE A 223 19.02 11.92 94.24
N PHE A 224 18.39 11.05 93.43
CA PHE A 224 17.02 10.63 93.69
C PHE A 224 16.90 9.17 94.15
N ASN A 225 17.91 8.33 94.02
CA ASN A 225 17.88 6.99 94.62
C ASN A 225 18.02 7.07 96.15
N GLU A 226 17.18 6.33 96.87
CA GLU A 226 17.17 6.34 98.34
C GLU A 226 18.48 5.83 98.95
N GLU A 227 19.19 4.94 98.26
CA GLU A 227 20.50 4.42 98.69
C GLU A 227 21.57 5.50 98.78
N ASN A 228 21.48 6.55 97.95
CA ASN A 228 22.45 7.65 97.93
C ASN A 228 22.11 8.76 98.93
N LYS A 229 20.96 8.69 99.61
CA LYS A 229 20.51 9.73 100.54
C LYS A 229 21.49 9.95 101.69
N SER A 230 22.15 8.90 102.17
CA SER A 230 23.16 8.98 103.22
C SER A 230 24.46 9.65 102.76
N PHE A 231 24.73 9.66 101.45
CA PHE A 231 25.88 10.38 100.91
C PHE A 231 25.67 11.90 101.02
N TRP A 232 24.45 12.38 100.80
CA TRP A 232 24.09 13.79 100.81
C TRP A 232 23.67 14.30 102.20
N ASP A 233 24.36 13.89 103.26
CA ASP A 233 24.04 14.19 104.67
C ASP A 233 24.49 15.59 105.15
N SER A 234 25.30 16.29 104.35
CA SER A 234 25.91 17.56 104.71
C SER A 234 25.93 18.52 103.51
N PRO A 235 25.71 19.84 103.72
CA PRO A 235 25.76 20.83 102.65
C PRO A 235 27.03 20.77 101.79
N HIS A 236 28.20 20.51 102.39
CA HIS A 236 29.49 20.51 101.69
C HIS A 236 29.64 19.38 100.68
N LYS A 237 28.80 18.35 100.74
CA LYS A 237 28.85 17.24 99.80
C LYS A 237 28.11 17.56 98.52
N PHE A 238 27.20 18.54 98.52
CA PHE A 238 26.45 18.96 97.33
C PHE A 238 27.36 19.68 96.31
N PRO A 239 27.08 19.55 95.00
CA PRO A 239 27.72 20.38 93.98
C PRO A 239 27.55 21.87 94.30
N THR A 240 28.59 22.66 94.04
CA THR A 240 28.60 24.11 94.28
C THR A 240 27.42 24.82 93.62
N ILE A 241 27.04 24.40 92.41
CA ILE A 241 25.87 24.94 91.68
C ILE A 241 24.58 24.88 92.51
N ILE A 242 24.36 23.79 93.27
CA ILE A 242 23.18 23.65 94.11
C ILE A 242 23.30 24.56 95.33
N ILE A 243 24.48 24.61 95.95
CA ILE A 243 24.74 25.46 97.12
C ILE A 243 24.58 26.94 96.77
N ASP A 244 25.20 27.39 95.67
CA ASP A 244 25.14 28.76 95.17
C ASP A 244 23.69 29.15 94.87
N LYS A 245 22.91 28.24 94.29
CA LYS A 245 21.50 28.50 94.01
C LYS A 245 20.65 28.61 95.28
N VAL A 246 20.92 27.77 96.28
CA VAL A 246 20.28 27.88 97.60
C VAL A 246 20.65 29.21 98.26
N ARG A 247 21.92 29.61 98.18
CA ARG A 247 22.42 30.88 98.71
C ARG A 247 21.71 32.07 98.05
N GLU A 248 21.64 32.09 96.73
CA GLU A 248 20.94 33.14 95.96
C GLU A 248 19.47 33.30 96.39
N ILE A 249 18.75 32.18 96.58
CA ILE A 249 17.35 32.19 97.04
C ILE A 249 17.24 32.70 98.49
N LYS A 250 18.20 32.33 99.35
CA LYS A 250 18.24 32.74 100.76
C LYS A 250 18.61 34.22 100.92
N GLU A 251 19.62 34.70 100.20
CA GLU A 251 20.04 36.11 100.19
C GLU A 251 18.90 37.02 99.72
N ALA A 252 18.08 36.57 98.78
CA ALA A 252 16.88 37.28 98.33
C ALA A 252 15.72 37.26 99.36
N ASN A 253 15.87 36.57 100.51
CA ASN A 253 14.80 36.27 101.47
C ASN A 253 13.59 35.55 100.82
N LYS A 254 13.86 34.67 99.85
CA LYS A 254 12.84 33.94 99.08
C LYS A 254 12.77 32.44 99.41
N TRP A 255 13.50 31.96 100.42
CA TRP A 255 13.57 30.55 100.79
C TRP A 255 12.21 29.93 101.14
N GLU A 256 11.46 30.54 102.06
CA GLU A 256 10.12 30.08 102.43
C GLU A 256 9.15 30.10 101.25
N GLN A 257 9.24 31.17 100.42
CA GLN A 257 8.43 31.29 99.22
C GLN A 257 8.77 30.19 98.21
N PHE A 258 10.03 29.79 98.08
CA PHE A 258 10.44 28.65 97.25
C PHE A 258 9.84 27.34 97.80
N LEU A 259 9.94 27.08 99.10
CA LEU A 259 9.40 25.86 99.71
C LEU A 259 7.88 25.75 99.54
N ASP A 260 7.15 26.85 99.73
CA ASP A 260 5.72 26.93 99.48
C ASP A 260 5.38 26.60 98.03
N VAL A 261 6.12 27.20 97.07
CA VAL A 261 5.91 26.97 95.65
C VAL A 261 6.25 25.54 95.27
N ALA A 262 7.36 24.99 95.77
CA ALA A 262 7.80 23.64 95.48
C ALA A 262 6.81 22.58 96.01
N ASN A 263 6.34 22.75 97.25
CA ASN A 263 5.33 21.88 97.86
C ASN A 263 3.99 21.95 97.10
N HIS A 264 3.60 23.15 96.66
CA HIS A 264 2.42 23.33 95.82
C HIS A 264 2.53 22.61 94.46
N LEU A 265 3.72 22.60 93.85
CA LEU A 265 3.96 21.93 92.58
C LEU A 265 3.97 20.39 92.70
N GLU A 266 4.38 19.82 93.85
CA GLU A 266 4.34 18.37 94.09
C GLU A 266 2.94 17.86 94.48
N VAL A 267 2.27 18.54 95.42
CA VAL A 267 1.01 18.07 96.00
C VAL A 267 -0.22 18.58 95.23
N GLY A 268 -0.07 19.66 94.47
CA GLY A 268 -1.15 20.38 93.81
C GLY A 268 -1.90 21.33 94.74
N GLY A 269 -2.59 22.34 94.17
CA GLY A 269 -3.42 23.29 94.92
C GLY A 269 -3.74 24.57 94.14
N THR A 270 -4.07 25.66 94.84
CA THR A 270 -4.16 27.02 94.27
C THR A 270 -3.12 27.95 94.87
N MET A 271 -2.28 28.58 94.04
CA MET A 271 -1.25 29.54 94.48
C MET A 271 -1.27 30.78 93.60
N ALA A 272 -0.96 31.94 94.19
CA ALA A 272 -0.92 33.20 93.46
C ALA A 272 0.19 33.17 92.39
N SER A 273 -0.16 33.49 91.15
CA SER A 273 0.73 33.38 89.99
C SER A 273 2.00 34.22 90.11
N ASN A 274 1.93 35.35 90.80
CA ASN A 274 3.09 36.23 91.05
C ASN A 274 4.19 35.53 91.84
N ARG A 275 3.83 34.73 92.87
CA ARG A 275 4.83 34.02 93.69
C ARG A 275 5.62 32.99 92.88
N ILE A 276 4.97 32.34 91.93
CA ILE A 276 5.60 31.34 91.06
C ILE A 276 6.51 32.01 90.03
N ILE A 277 6.11 33.19 89.51
CA ILE A 277 6.93 33.96 88.56
C ILE A 277 8.22 34.44 89.24
N GLU A 278 8.13 34.96 90.46
CA GLU A 278 9.31 35.39 91.23
C GLU A 278 10.29 34.24 91.49
N ILE A 279 9.80 33.04 91.85
CA ILE A 279 10.69 31.88 92.06
C ILE A 279 11.24 31.32 90.74
N LYS A 280 10.50 31.48 89.63
CA LYS A 280 10.97 31.10 88.30
C LYS A 280 12.23 31.89 87.88
N GLU A 281 12.35 33.15 88.29
CA GLU A 281 13.52 33.98 87.95
C GLU A 281 14.85 33.39 88.46
N PHE A 282 14.81 32.58 89.52
CA PHE A 282 15.99 31.88 90.04
C PHE A 282 16.37 30.62 89.24
N GLY A 283 15.54 30.18 88.28
CA GLY A 283 15.81 28.99 87.46
C GLY A 283 15.54 27.65 88.16
N VAL A 284 14.83 27.66 89.29
CA VAL A 284 14.44 26.44 90.04
C VAL A 284 13.08 25.87 89.62
N ILE A 285 12.39 26.54 88.70
CA ILE A 285 11.11 26.12 88.13
C ILE A 285 11.20 26.20 86.61
N ASN A 286 10.87 25.10 85.94
CA ASN A 286 10.71 25.06 84.50
C ASN A 286 9.24 25.32 84.14
N GLN A 287 9.03 26.23 83.18
CA GLN A 287 7.74 26.48 82.57
C GLN A 287 7.93 26.41 81.05
N GLU A 288 7.43 25.36 80.43
CA GLU A 288 7.45 25.23 78.97
C GLU A 288 6.53 26.28 78.33
N GLU A 289 7.04 27.00 77.33
CA GLU A 289 6.22 27.93 76.55
C GLU A 289 5.08 27.16 75.88
N GLY A 290 3.83 27.55 76.18
CA GLY A 290 2.63 26.96 75.59
C GLY A 290 1.96 25.82 76.37
N ARG A 291 2.51 25.39 77.52
CA ARG A 291 1.83 24.44 78.42
C ARG A 291 1.65 25.05 79.82
N ASN A 292 0.47 24.87 80.40
CA ASN A 292 0.19 25.29 81.79
C ASN A 292 0.86 24.39 82.85
N PHE A 293 1.66 23.41 82.44
CA PHE A 293 2.41 22.54 83.34
C PHE A 293 3.66 23.26 83.83
N LYS A 294 3.69 23.49 85.15
CA LYS A 294 4.87 24.01 85.86
C LYS A 294 5.47 22.85 86.64
N GLN A 295 6.77 22.66 86.53
CA GLN A 295 7.50 21.63 87.27
C GLN A 295 8.74 22.24 87.88
N LEU A 296 9.19 21.69 89.00
CA LEU A 296 10.50 22.02 89.53
C LEU A 296 11.56 21.69 88.46
N SER A 297 12.55 22.58 88.29
CA SER A 297 13.72 22.23 87.49
C SER A 297 14.51 21.14 88.23
N PRO A 298 15.40 20.38 87.57
CA PRO A 298 16.20 19.35 88.25
C PRO A 298 16.93 19.89 89.47
N ILE A 299 17.41 21.14 89.42
CA ILE A 299 18.03 21.81 90.56
C ILE A 299 17.01 22.10 91.66
N GLY A 300 15.83 22.63 91.31
CA GLY A 300 14.75 22.86 92.27
C GLY A 300 14.25 21.58 92.94
N GLU A 301 14.17 20.48 92.21
CA GLU A 301 13.76 19.17 92.71
C GLU A 301 14.81 18.61 93.70
N ILE A 302 16.11 18.76 93.41
CA ILE A 302 17.18 18.40 94.34
C ILE A 302 17.12 19.25 95.61
N ILE A 303 17.00 20.58 95.46
CA ILE A 303 16.94 21.50 96.61
C ILE A 303 15.73 21.17 97.49
N PHE A 304 14.58 20.92 96.89
CA PHE A 304 13.37 20.59 97.64
C PHE A 304 13.45 19.23 98.32
N LYS A 305 14.00 18.21 97.65
CA LYS A 305 14.22 16.87 98.24
C LYS A 305 15.13 16.92 99.47
N TYR A 306 16.20 17.72 99.42
CA TYR A 306 17.20 17.82 100.48
C TYR A 306 17.06 19.08 101.36
N ARG A 307 15.87 19.71 101.36
CA ARG A 307 15.60 20.98 102.04
C ARG A 307 16.02 21.01 103.51
N SER A 308 15.82 19.92 104.25
CA SER A 308 16.15 19.85 105.69
C SER A 308 17.66 19.91 105.97
N ILE A 309 18.48 19.55 104.99
CA ILE A 309 19.94 19.58 105.09
C ILE A 309 20.45 20.95 104.65
N LEU A 310 19.85 21.50 103.58
CA LEU A 310 20.21 22.79 102.99
C LEU A 310 19.69 23.99 103.79
N GLU A 311 18.72 23.79 104.69
CA GLU A 311 18.18 24.81 105.59
C GLU A 311 19.25 25.41 106.50
N ASN A 312 20.25 24.62 106.91
CA ASN A 312 21.33 25.04 107.81
C ASN A 312 22.52 25.73 107.13
N ILE A 313 22.43 26.00 105.82
CA ILE A 313 23.46 26.81 105.12
C ILE A 313 23.34 28.27 105.62
N GLU A 314 24.29 28.71 106.43
CA GLU A 314 24.43 30.11 106.84
C GLU A 314 24.92 30.97 105.67
N ILE A 315 24.46 32.22 105.60
CA ILE A 315 24.74 33.16 104.50
C ILE A 315 26.24 33.54 104.44
N ASP A 316 26.97 33.39 105.57
CA ASP A 316 28.38 33.80 105.74
C ASP A 316 29.41 32.66 105.60
N TYR A 317 29.07 31.56 104.92
CA TYR A 317 30.05 30.52 104.58
C TYR A 317 30.96 30.95 103.41
N ASP A 318 31.84 31.91 103.69
CA ASP A 318 33.04 32.21 102.90
C ASP A 318 34.26 31.97 103.79
N THR A 319 34.88 30.80 103.62
CA THR A 319 36.32 30.49 103.73
C THR A 319 36.52 29.04 104.17
N PHE A 320 36.64 28.13 103.20
CA PHE A 320 37.61 27.02 103.23
C PHE A 320 37.87 26.50 101.83
#